data_AF-A0A4Q4VKZ2-F1
#
_entry.id   AF-A0A4Q4VKZ2-F1
#
_cell.length_a   1.000
_cell.length_b   1.000
_cell.length_c   1.000
_cell.angle_alpha   90.00
_cell.angle_beta   90.00
_cell.angle_gamma   90.00
#
_symmetry.space_group_name_H-M   'P 1'
#
loop_
_entity.id
_entity.type
_entity.pdbx_description
1 polymer ?
#
loop_
_entity_poly.entity_id
_entity_poly.type
_entity_poly.pdbx_seq_one_letter_code
_entity_poly.pdbx_strand_id
1 'polypeptide(L)'
;MTDLLHYLLLYSEGGTWFDLEVSCEDLLIGEWAPPGYEVQAGLVLGWEFDVGWGKHVVRQIASWTMMANLGLLHILMVVEDILEGIHATTAEHQVPAVGLTLPMVGDVVDCTGHRSLTQNVFKSLDQTLNTTIDRESISNLLKPKLVGDFRIMPRYAFAASANKYEDEGKARLGPALVRHHYAGTRKNSQGGEGN
;
A
#
# COMPACT_ATOMS: atom_id res chain seq x y z
N MET A 1 -7.93 8.53 -10.60
CA MET A 1 -8.95 7.99 -9.68
C MET A 1 -9.25 6.55 -10.08
N THR A 2 -8.23 5.70 -9.99
CA THR A 2 -8.29 4.25 -10.23
C THR A 2 -8.23 3.46 -8.92
N ASP A 3 -7.89 4.13 -7.81
CA ASP A 3 -7.60 3.47 -6.55
C ASP A 3 -8.87 2.92 -5.87
N LEU A 4 -9.97 3.67 -5.87
CA LEU A 4 -11.24 3.14 -5.32
C LEU A 4 -11.69 1.85 -6.03
N LEU A 5 -11.48 1.75 -7.34
CA LEU A 5 -11.90 0.57 -8.12
C LEU A 5 -11.12 -0.68 -7.69
N HIS A 6 -9.80 -0.59 -7.54
CA HIS A 6 -9.03 -1.77 -7.14
C HIS A 6 -9.33 -2.21 -5.71
N TYR A 7 -9.68 -1.28 -4.81
CA TYR A 7 -10.09 -1.64 -3.44
C TYR A 7 -11.46 -2.31 -3.44
N LEU A 8 -12.40 -1.82 -4.24
CA LEU A 8 -13.71 -2.46 -4.40
C LEU A 8 -13.59 -3.87 -4.96
N LEU A 9 -12.77 -4.08 -5.99
CA LEU A 9 -12.52 -5.40 -6.56
C LEU A 9 -11.85 -6.34 -5.56
N LEU A 10 -10.81 -5.88 -4.85
CA LEU A 10 -10.17 -6.66 -3.79
C LEU A 10 -11.15 -7.02 -2.68
N TYR A 11 -12.05 -6.12 -2.30
CA TYR A 11 -13.07 -6.41 -1.29
C TYR A 11 -14.11 -7.42 -1.78
N SER A 12 -14.63 -7.25 -2.99
CA SER A 12 -15.72 -8.08 -3.54
C SER A 12 -15.27 -9.43 -4.06
N GLU A 13 -14.03 -9.54 -4.55
CA GLU A 13 -13.51 -10.76 -5.21
C GLU A 13 -12.31 -11.36 -4.48
N GLY A 14 -11.63 -10.61 -3.61
CA GLY A 14 -10.35 -11.03 -3.04
C GLY A 14 -9.27 -11.17 -4.12
N GLY A 15 -8.29 -12.01 -3.86
CA GLY A 15 -7.25 -12.37 -4.83
C GLY A 15 -6.08 -11.39 -4.82
N THR A 16 -5.52 -11.11 -5.99
CA THR A 16 -4.30 -10.32 -6.14
C THR A 16 -4.50 -9.24 -7.20
N TRP A 17 -4.17 -8.00 -6.84
CA TRP A 17 -4.12 -6.86 -7.73
C TRP A 17 -2.68 -6.53 -8.10
N PHE A 18 -2.47 -6.24 -9.39
CA PHE A 18 -1.25 -5.66 -9.93
C PHE A 18 -1.60 -4.45 -10.79
N ASP A 19 -0.86 -3.35 -10.62
CA ASP A 19 -0.92 -2.26 -11.59
C ASP A 19 -0.32 -2.69 -12.94
N LEU A 20 -0.73 -2.02 -14.01
CA LEU A 20 -0.31 -2.33 -15.39
C LEU A 20 1.22 -2.27 -15.57
N GLU A 21 1.89 -1.43 -14.77
CA GLU A 21 3.34 -1.23 -14.82
C GLU A 21 4.09 -2.15 -13.83
N VAL A 22 3.49 -3.26 -13.37
CA VAL A 22 4.14 -4.23 -12.47
C VAL A 22 4.39 -5.56 -13.18
N SER A 23 5.61 -6.09 -13.00
CA SER A 23 5.93 -7.47 -13.35
C SER A 23 6.23 -8.30 -12.10
N CYS A 24 5.83 -9.58 -12.12
CA CYS A 24 6.35 -10.56 -11.18
C CYS A 24 7.76 -10.98 -11.61
N GLU A 25 8.64 -11.18 -10.63
CA GLU A 25 9.97 -11.76 -10.85
C GLU A 25 9.88 -13.30 -10.81
N ASP A 26 11.00 -13.97 -10.55
CA ASP A 26 11.18 -15.41 -10.80
C ASP A 26 10.34 -16.36 -9.91
N LEU A 27 9.77 -15.87 -8.81
CA LEU A 27 9.00 -16.69 -7.85
C LEU A 27 7.50 -16.59 -8.09
N LEU A 28 6.82 -17.74 -8.10
CA LEU A 28 5.36 -17.79 -8.18
C LEU A 28 4.74 -17.18 -6.92
N ILE A 29 3.57 -16.56 -7.06
CA ILE A 29 2.85 -15.92 -5.94
C ILE A 29 2.63 -16.87 -4.77
N GLY A 30 2.37 -18.16 -5.04
CA GLY A 30 2.23 -19.20 -4.01
C GLY A 30 3.50 -19.47 -3.21
N GLU A 31 4.67 -19.06 -3.70
CA GLU A 31 5.99 -19.25 -3.09
C GLU A 31 6.48 -17.99 -2.34
N TRP A 32 5.70 -16.91 -2.36
CA TRP A 32 6.06 -15.66 -1.68
C TRP A 32 5.99 -15.77 -0.16
N ALA A 33 5.26 -16.77 0.34
CA ALA A 33 5.22 -17.16 1.74
C ALA A 33 6.22 -18.29 2.00
N PRO A 34 6.96 -18.26 3.12
CA PRO A 34 7.68 -19.44 3.58
C PRO A 34 6.72 -20.63 3.73
N PRO A 35 7.16 -21.87 3.39
CA PRO A 35 6.33 -23.06 3.52
C PRO A 35 5.68 -23.17 4.91
N GLY A 36 4.36 -23.40 4.95
CA GLY A 36 3.59 -23.51 6.20
C GLY A 36 3.05 -22.19 6.77
N TYR A 37 3.35 -21.06 6.12
CA TYR A 37 2.78 -19.75 6.47
C TYR A 37 1.79 -19.24 5.43
N GLU A 38 1.47 -19.99 4.38
CA GLU A 38 0.62 -19.55 3.26
C GLU A 38 -0.77 -19.04 3.70
N VAL A 39 -1.42 -19.72 4.65
CA VAL A 39 -2.83 -19.48 5.04
C VAL A 39 -2.98 -18.44 6.16
N GLN A 40 -1.89 -17.92 6.72
CA GLN A 40 -1.94 -17.11 7.94
C GLN A 40 -2.22 -15.62 7.71
N ALA A 41 -2.20 -15.15 6.46
CA ALA A 41 -2.40 -13.74 6.14
C ALA A 41 -3.70 -13.53 5.37
N GLY A 42 -4.57 -12.66 5.88
CA GLY A 42 -5.73 -12.14 5.17
C GLY A 42 -5.36 -11.00 4.21
N LEU A 43 -4.30 -10.26 4.53
CA LEU A 43 -3.78 -9.14 3.74
C LEU A 43 -2.28 -9.30 3.50
N VAL A 44 -1.80 -9.10 2.28
CA VAL A 44 -0.37 -9.02 1.95
C VAL A 44 -0.10 -7.73 1.19
N LEU A 45 0.73 -6.87 1.77
CA LEU A 45 1.17 -5.60 1.17
C LEU A 45 2.65 -5.38 1.47
N GLY A 46 3.32 -4.53 0.70
CA GLY A 46 4.72 -4.21 0.90
C GLY A 46 4.96 -2.73 1.15
N TRP A 47 6.05 -2.39 1.84
CA TRP A 47 6.47 -1.00 1.96
C TRP A 47 7.00 -0.45 0.62
N GLU A 48 6.54 0.75 0.23
CA GLU A 48 7.10 1.54 -0.87
C GLU A 48 8.39 2.26 -0.43
N PHE A 49 8.30 3.12 0.59
CA PHE A 49 9.45 3.87 1.14
C PHE A 49 9.76 3.40 2.56
N ASP A 50 10.81 2.59 2.73
CA ASP A 50 11.17 2.01 4.04
C ASP A 50 12.58 2.35 4.49
N VAL A 51 13.57 2.27 3.59
CA VAL A 51 15.01 2.39 3.94
C VAL A 51 15.75 3.31 2.98
N GLY A 52 16.74 4.05 3.51
CA GLY A 52 17.59 4.95 2.72
C GLY A 52 16.99 6.33 2.50
N TRP A 53 15.89 6.61 3.21
CA TRP A 53 15.11 7.85 3.14
C TRP A 53 15.25 8.71 4.41
N GLY A 54 15.90 8.19 5.46
CA GLY A 54 16.05 8.88 6.75
C GLY A 54 14.76 8.94 7.56
N LYS A 55 14.81 9.59 8.74
CA LYS A 55 13.69 9.65 9.70
C LYS A 55 12.55 10.60 9.30
N HIS A 56 12.76 11.44 8.30
CA HIS A 56 11.81 12.50 7.89
C HIS A 56 10.80 12.03 6.84
N VAL A 57 10.98 10.83 6.28
CA VAL A 57 10.04 10.28 5.30
C VAL A 57 8.91 9.54 6.01
N VAL A 58 7.69 9.90 5.61
CA VAL A 58 6.48 9.16 5.99
C VAL A 58 6.47 7.86 5.19
N ARG A 59 6.64 6.73 5.88
CA ARG A 59 6.58 5.41 5.24
C ARG A 59 5.17 5.13 4.73
N GLN A 60 5.09 4.59 3.52
CA GLN A 60 3.85 4.30 2.82
C GLN A 60 3.89 2.90 2.23
N ILE A 61 2.73 2.24 2.23
CA ILE A 61 2.52 0.97 1.58
C ILE A 61 2.38 1.19 0.07
N ALA A 62 3.02 0.32 -0.70
CA ALA A 62 2.87 0.23 -2.15
C ALA A 62 1.43 -0.19 -2.52
N SER A 63 0.72 0.61 -3.30
CA SER A 63 -0.65 0.27 -3.76
C SER A 63 -0.68 -0.43 -5.12
N TRP A 64 0.48 -0.75 -5.70
CA TRP A 64 0.59 -1.40 -7.01
C TRP A 64 0.64 -2.93 -6.96
N THR A 65 0.81 -3.52 -5.77
CA THR A 65 0.73 -4.97 -5.57
C THR A 65 0.07 -5.26 -4.24
N MET A 66 -1.11 -5.86 -4.30
CA MET A 66 -1.94 -6.09 -3.13
C MET A 66 -2.58 -7.47 -3.20
N MET A 67 -2.60 -8.19 -2.09
CA MET A 67 -3.31 -9.46 -1.99
C MET A 67 -4.26 -9.41 -0.80
N ALA A 68 -5.51 -9.78 -1.00
CA ALA A 68 -6.51 -9.76 0.06
C ALA A 68 -7.44 -10.97 -0.04
N ASN A 69 -7.87 -11.48 1.12
CA ASN A 69 -9.01 -12.38 1.18
C ASN A 69 -10.30 -11.62 0.84
N LEU A 70 -11.28 -12.34 0.28
CA LEU A 70 -12.61 -11.81 0.01
C LEU A 70 -13.27 -11.27 1.28
N GLY A 71 -13.84 -10.08 1.21
CA GLY A 71 -14.59 -9.45 2.32
C GLY A 71 -13.72 -8.92 3.47
N LEU A 72 -12.43 -8.69 3.25
CA LEU A 72 -11.52 -8.30 4.33
C LEU A 72 -11.79 -6.90 4.88
N LEU A 73 -11.92 -6.79 6.21
CA LEU A 73 -12.23 -5.54 6.91
C LEU A 73 -11.22 -4.42 6.63
N HIS A 74 -9.93 -4.75 6.50
CA HIS A 74 -8.89 -3.77 6.19
C HIS A 74 -9.16 -3.02 4.89
N ILE A 75 -9.62 -3.73 3.85
CA ILE A 75 -9.93 -3.14 2.54
C ILE A 75 -11.25 -2.38 2.61
N LEU A 76 -12.25 -2.90 3.32
CA LEU A 76 -13.51 -2.19 3.53
C LEU A 76 -13.29 -0.83 4.18
N MET A 77 -12.42 -0.76 5.19
CA MET A 77 -12.13 0.50 5.88
C MET A 77 -11.48 1.53 4.95
N VAL A 78 -10.63 1.10 4.01
CA VAL A 78 -10.07 1.99 2.98
C VAL A 78 -11.19 2.52 2.07
N VAL A 79 -12.10 1.65 1.63
CA VAL A 79 -13.24 2.03 0.79
C VAL A 79 -14.16 3.02 1.51
N GLU A 80 -14.52 2.73 2.76
CA GLU A 80 -15.41 3.58 3.56
C GLU A 80 -14.81 4.97 3.81
N ASP A 81 -13.52 5.04 4.13
CA ASP A 81 -12.81 6.31 4.37
C ASP A 81 -12.74 7.16 3.09
N ILE A 82 -12.49 6.54 1.93
CA ILE A 82 -12.55 7.22 0.63
C ILE A 82 -13.96 7.76 0.34
N LEU A 83 -15.00 6.95 0.56
CA LEU A 83 -16.39 7.35 0.33
C LEU A 83 -16.81 8.47 1.29
N GLU A 84 -16.41 8.39 2.56
CA GLU A 84 -16.64 9.44 3.55
C GLU A 84 -15.95 10.75 3.15
N GLY A 85 -14.70 10.68 2.66
CA GLY A 85 -14.00 11.84 2.12
C GLY A 85 -14.73 12.48 0.94
N ILE A 86 -15.19 11.68 -0.03
CA ILE A 86 -16.00 12.15 -1.16
C ILE A 86 -17.28 12.83 -0.65
N HIS A 87 -17.99 12.21 0.29
CA HIS A 87 -19.21 12.77 0.88
C HIS A 87 -18.95 14.09 1.60
N ALA A 88 -17.89 14.18 2.40
CA ALA A 88 -17.49 15.40 3.09
C ALA A 88 -17.21 16.52 2.08
N THR A 89 -16.44 16.26 1.03
CA THR A 89 -16.15 17.23 -0.03
C THR A 89 -17.43 17.67 -0.76
N THR A 90 -18.35 16.76 -1.07
CA THR A 90 -19.64 17.13 -1.69
C THR A 90 -20.46 18.06 -0.81
N ALA A 91 -20.47 17.81 0.51
CA ALA A 91 -21.21 18.62 1.47
C ALA A 91 -20.58 20.00 1.63
N GLU A 92 -19.25 20.07 1.71
CA GLU A 92 -18.49 21.33 1.82
C GLU A 92 -18.72 22.25 0.61
N HIS A 93 -18.66 21.69 -0.60
CA HIS A 93 -18.82 22.46 -1.84
C HIS A 93 -20.27 22.58 -2.31
N GLN A 94 -21.22 21.93 -1.63
CA GLN A 94 -22.64 21.91 -1.97
C GLN A 94 -22.92 21.43 -3.42
N VAL A 95 -22.16 20.44 -3.89
CA VAL A 95 -22.30 19.84 -5.21
C VAL A 95 -22.63 18.35 -5.08
N PRO A 96 -23.41 17.75 -6.01
CA PRO A 96 -23.53 16.29 -6.06
C PRO A 96 -22.18 15.66 -6.41
N ALA A 97 -22.00 14.36 -6.14
CA ALA A 97 -20.75 13.65 -6.44
C ALA A 97 -20.30 13.78 -7.91
N VAL A 98 -21.25 13.80 -8.86
CA VAL A 98 -20.98 14.01 -10.30
C VAL A 98 -20.45 15.42 -10.62
N GLY A 99 -20.68 16.39 -9.73
CA GLY A 99 -20.21 17.77 -9.84
C GLY A 99 -18.86 18.01 -9.16
N LEU A 100 -18.25 16.99 -8.54
CA LEU A 100 -16.92 17.12 -7.94
C LEU A 100 -15.85 17.31 -9.03
N THR A 101 -14.91 18.19 -8.73
CA THR A 101 -13.74 18.44 -9.58
C THR A 101 -12.46 18.14 -8.79
N LEU A 102 -11.37 17.80 -9.48
CA LEU A 102 -10.07 17.53 -8.82
C LEU A 102 -9.63 18.65 -7.86
N PRO A 103 -9.75 19.94 -8.19
CA PRO A 103 -9.40 21.02 -7.26
C PRO A 103 -10.23 21.05 -5.96
N MET A 104 -11.46 20.52 -5.98
CA MET A 104 -12.31 20.41 -4.77
C MET A 104 -11.86 19.28 -3.85
N VAL A 105 -11.39 18.17 -4.44
CA VAL A 105 -10.94 16.99 -3.68
C VAL A 105 -9.56 17.22 -3.04
N GLY A 106 -8.77 18.16 -3.59
CA GLY A 106 -7.41 18.44 -3.11
C GLY A 106 -6.40 17.41 -3.61
N ASP A 107 -5.38 17.09 -2.80
CA ASP A 107 -4.36 16.12 -3.17
C ASP A 107 -4.94 14.69 -3.15
N VAL A 108 -5.14 14.13 -4.35
CA VAL A 108 -5.68 12.78 -4.57
C VAL A 108 -4.84 11.70 -3.88
N VAL A 109 -3.54 11.93 -3.67
CA VAL A 109 -2.62 11.02 -2.97
C VAL A 109 -3.01 10.88 -1.50
N ASP A 110 -3.51 11.96 -0.90
CA ASP A 110 -3.94 11.99 0.49
C ASP A 110 -5.36 11.44 0.65
N CYS A 111 -6.24 11.67 -0.32
CA CYS A 111 -7.63 11.23 -0.24
C CYS A 111 -7.87 9.78 -0.68
N THR A 112 -7.13 9.27 -1.67
CA THR A 112 -7.42 7.94 -2.28
C THR A 112 -6.20 7.07 -2.57
N GLY A 113 -5.00 7.64 -2.46
CA GLY A 113 -3.76 6.96 -2.83
C GLY A 113 -3.10 6.16 -1.70
N HIS A 114 -1.81 5.87 -1.89
CA HIS A 114 -0.92 5.13 -1.00
C HIS A 114 -0.98 5.57 0.48
N ARG A 115 -1.21 6.86 0.74
CA ARG A 115 -1.30 7.38 2.11
C ARG A 115 -2.60 6.94 2.79
N SER A 116 -3.73 7.04 2.09
CA SER A 116 -5.03 6.58 2.60
C SER A 116 -5.01 5.07 2.87
N LEU A 117 -4.46 4.26 1.93
CA LEU A 117 -4.26 2.82 2.14
C LEU A 117 -3.48 2.54 3.43
N THR A 118 -2.33 3.19 3.58
CA THR A 118 -1.47 3.00 4.75
C THR A 118 -2.20 3.35 6.04
N GLN A 119 -2.85 4.53 6.09
CA GLN A 119 -3.54 4.99 7.29
C GLN A 119 -4.69 4.07 7.69
N ASN A 120 -5.54 3.67 6.73
CA ASN A 120 -6.72 2.86 7.00
C ASN A 120 -6.41 1.41 7.34
N VAL A 121 -5.38 0.80 6.73
CA VAL A 121 -4.92 -0.54 7.14
C VAL A 121 -4.42 -0.53 8.58
N PHE A 122 -3.63 0.48 8.99
CA PHE A 122 -3.19 0.57 10.38
C PHE A 122 -4.33 0.90 11.35
N LYS A 123 -5.27 1.77 10.96
CA LYS A 123 -6.49 2.05 11.74
C LYS A 123 -7.30 0.77 11.97
N SER A 124 -7.47 -0.05 10.92
CA SER A 124 -8.20 -1.32 11.00
C SER A 124 -7.49 -2.35 11.87
N LEU A 125 -6.16 -2.46 11.77
CA LEU A 125 -5.36 -3.29 12.66
C LEU A 125 -5.46 -2.84 14.11
N ASP A 126 -5.35 -1.54 14.37
CA ASP A 126 -5.40 -1.01 15.74
C ASP A 126 -6.74 -1.34 16.41
N GLN A 127 -7.83 -1.23 15.65
CA GLN A 127 -9.18 -1.61 16.10
C GLN A 127 -9.32 -3.12 16.30
N THR A 128 -8.84 -3.93 15.36
CA THR A 128 -8.97 -5.40 15.39
C THR A 128 -8.15 -6.02 16.52
N LEU A 129 -6.96 -5.47 16.78
CA LEU A 129 -6.05 -5.96 17.82
C LEU A 129 -6.24 -5.25 19.17
N ASN A 130 -7.09 -4.22 19.21
CA ASN A 130 -7.32 -3.37 20.38
C ASN A 130 -6.01 -2.84 20.99
N THR A 131 -5.08 -2.44 20.13
CA THR A 131 -3.76 -1.89 20.52
C THR A 131 -3.22 -0.98 19.43
N THR A 132 -2.38 -0.01 19.76
CA THR A 132 -1.72 0.82 18.75
C THR A 132 -0.46 0.12 18.26
N ILE A 133 -0.40 -0.18 16.96
CA ILE A 133 0.77 -0.79 16.35
C ILE A 133 1.92 0.23 16.26
N ASP A 134 3.04 -0.11 16.90
CA ASP A 134 4.28 0.64 16.72
C ASP A 134 4.82 0.44 15.29
N ARG A 135 4.67 1.49 14.47
CA ARG A 135 5.12 1.51 13.07
C ARG A 135 6.63 1.38 12.93
N GLU A 136 7.42 1.78 13.93
CA GLU A 136 8.87 1.59 13.88
C GLU A 136 9.25 0.13 14.10
N SER A 137 8.47 -0.63 14.87
CA SER A 137 8.70 -2.07 15.06
C SER A 137 8.53 -2.91 13.78
N ILE A 138 7.90 -2.33 12.75
CA ILE A 138 7.60 -2.97 11.46
C ILE A 138 8.25 -2.23 10.29
N SER A 139 9.21 -1.36 10.57
CA SER A 139 10.03 -0.66 9.57
C SER A 139 11.37 -1.38 9.35
N ASN A 140 12.05 -1.02 8.26
CA ASN A 140 13.34 -1.58 7.85
C ASN A 140 13.35 -3.11 7.82
N LEU A 141 12.26 -3.71 7.33
CA LEU A 141 12.09 -5.16 7.38
C LEU A 141 13.06 -5.87 6.44
N LEU A 142 13.75 -6.88 6.97
CA LEU A 142 14.59 -7.79 6.18
C LEU A 142 13.89 -9.11 5.83
N LYS A 143 12.78 -9.41 6.50
CA LYS A 143 11.96 -10.62 6.28
C LYS A 143 10.48 -10.24 6.43
N PRO A 144 9.56 -10.97 5.77
CA PRO A 144 8.13 -10.78 5.97
C PRO A 144 7.75 -10.82 7.45
N LYS A 145 6.84 -9.94 7.86
CA LYS A 145 6.34 -9.87 9.23
C LYS A 145 4.81 -9.94 9.23
N LEU A 146 4.26 -10.81 10.06
CA LEU A 146 2.82 -10.94 10.26
C LEU A 146 2.41 -10.14 11.51
N VAL A 147 1.38 -9.30 11.38
CA VAL A 147 0.76 -8.53 12.47
C VAL A 147 -0.75 -8.74 12.37
N GLY A 148 -1.33 -9.48 13.31
CA GLY A 148 -2.70 -9.99 13.15
C GLY A 148 -2.78 -10.89 11.91
N ASP A 149 -3.65 -10.51 10.97
CA ASP A 149 -3.82 -11.11 9.65
C ASP A 149 -3.14 -10.31 8.52
N PHE A 150 -2.40 -9.23 8.84
CA PHE A 150 -1.65 -8.44 7.87
C PHE A 150 -0.19 -8.90 7.78
N ARG A 151 0.19 -9.43 6.62
CA ARG A 151 1.59 -9.70 6.26
C ARG A 151 2.20 -8.51 5.54
N ILE A 152 3.18 -7.92 6.18
CA ILE A 152 3.99 -6.86 5.63
C ILE A 152 5.21 -7.47 4.96
N MET A 153 5.32 -7.27 3.66
CA MET A 153 6.44 -7.73 2.85
C MET A 153 7.59 -6.72 2.91
N PRO A 154 8.85 -7.19 2.97
CA PRO A 154 10.01 -6.32 2.91
C PRO A 154 10.02 -5.48 1.63
N ARG A 155 10.52 -4.25 1.73
CA ARG A 155 10.64 -3.33 0.59
C ARG A 155 11.39 -3.91 -0.62
N TYR A 156 12.40 -4.75 -0.42
CA TYR A 156 13.12 -5.36 -1.55
C TYR A 156 12.24 -6.33 -2.35
N ALA A 157 11.19 -6.88 -1.72
CA ALA A 157 10.27 -7.78 -2.38
C ALA A 157 9.28 -7.00 -3.27
N PHE A 158 8.79 -5.84 -2.81
CA PHE A 158 7.65 -5.14 -3.42
C PHE A 158 7.98 -3.79 -4.09
N ALA A 159 9.07 -3.16 -3.70
CA ALA A 159 9.44 -1.81 -4.10
C ALA A 159 10.97 -1.66 -4.19
N ALA A 160 11.65 -2.65 -4.77
CA ALA A 160 13.12 -2.73 -4.75
C ALA A 160 13.78 -1.46 -5.30
N SER A 161 13.27 -0.93 -6.41
CA SER A 161 13.76 0.27 -7.09
C SER A 161 13.48 1.58 -6.34
N ALA A 162 12.52 1.60 -5.42
CA ALA A 162 12.11 2.78 -4.67
C ALA A 162 12.96 3.04 -3.42
N ASN A 163 13.98 2.23 -3.13
CA ASN A 163 14.71 2.30 -1.88
C ASN A 163 16.23 2.20 -2.09
N LYS A 164 17.01 2.74 -1.15
CA LYS A 164 18.48 2.71 -1.19
C LYS A 164 19.01 1.64 -0.24
N TYR A 165 20.06 0.94 -0.66
CA TYR A 165 20.66 -0.16 0.09
C TYR A 165 22.14 0.12 0.26
N GLU A 166 22.60 0.14 1.50
CA GLU A 166 24.03 0.12 1.81
C GLU A 166 24.63 -1.23 1.35
N ASP A 167 25.87 -1.22 0.89
CA ASP A 167 26.51 -2.39 0.27
C ASP A 167 26.58 -3.60 1.21
N GLU A 168 26.81 -3.36 2.50
CA GLU A 168 26.84 -4.38 3.56
C GLU A 168 25.47 -5.04 3.79
N GLY A 169 24.38 -4.33 3.47
CA GLY A 169 23.01 -4.81 3.60
C GLY A 169 22.55 -5.67 2.43
N LYS A 170 23.15 -5.53 1.24
CA LYS A 170 22.70 -6.20 0.01
C LYS A 170 22.77 -7.72 0.08
N ALA A 171 23.81 -8.26 0.71
CA ALA A 171 23.99 -9.70 0.88
C ALA A 171 22.93 -10.37 1.78
N ARG A 172 22.19 -9.57 2.56
CA ARG A 172 21.16 -10.04 3.50
C ARG A 172 19.74 -9.93 2.95
N LEU A 173 19.57 -9.36 1.77
CA LEU A 173 18.26 -9.16 1.15
C LEU A 173 17.79 -10.48 0.54
N GLY A 174 16.48 -10.70 0.63
CA GLY A 174 15.82 -11.75 -0.15
C GLY A 174 15.63 -11.33 -1.61
N PRO A 175 15.03 -12.20 -2.43
CA PRO A 175 14.73 -11.89 -3.82
C PRO A 175 13.70 -10.75 -3.92
N ALA A 176 13.79 -9.97 -4.99
CA ALA A 176 12.67 -9.16 -5.43
C ALA A 176 11.56 -10.11 -5.92
N LEU A 177 10.32 -9.84 -5.52
CA LEU A 177 9.16 -10.64 -5.92
C LEU A 177 8.37 -9.94 -7.02
N VAL A 178 8.35 -8.61 -6.98
CA VAL A 178 7.76 -7.77 -8.02
C VAL A 178 8.69 -6.60 -8.36
N ARG A 179 8.55 -6.11 -9.58
CA ARG A 179 9.18 -4.89 -10.07
C ARG A 179 8.12 -3.96 -10.59
N HIS A 180 8.01 -2.79 -9.97
CA HIS A 180 7.26 -1.67 -10.48
C HIS A 180 8.13 -0.89 -11.48
N HIS A 181 7.68 -0.83 -12.71
CA HIS A 181 8.30 -0.09 -13.80
C HIS A 181 7.85 1.36 -13.70
N TYR A 182 8.68 2.24 -13.13
CA TYR A 182 8.39 3.67 -13.11
C TYR A 182 8.43 4.23 -14.53
N ALA A 183 7.34 4.10 -15.28
CA ALA A 183 7.18 4.64 -16.62
C ALA A 183 6.99 6.16 -16.57
N GLY A 184 8.00 6.90 -16.13
CA GLY A 184 8.29 8.32 -16.42
C GLY A 184 7.23 9.40 -16.23
N THR A 185 6.00 9.10 -15.80
CA THR A 185 4.88 10.06 -15.76
C THR A 185 4.45 10.45 -14.35
N ARG A 186 5.11 9.93 -13.31
CA ARG A 186 4.98 10.45 -11.94
C ARG A 186 6.34 10.62 -11.28
N LYS A 187 6.63 11.87 -10.91
CA LYS A 187 7.74 12.39 -10.08
C LYS A 187 9.05 12.74 -10.82
N ASN A 188 9.24 14.04 -11.03
CA ASN A 188 10.52 14.72 -10.89
C ASN A 188 11.08 14.51 -9.46
N SER A 189 12.38 14.72 -9.28
CA SER A 189 13.20 14.35 -8.12
C SER A 189 12.81 14.94 -6.75
N GLN A 190 11.65 15.58 -6.63
CA GLN A 190 11.13 16.17 -5.38
C GLN A 190 9.75 15.65 -4.95
N GLY A 191 9.20 14.63 -5.61
CA GLY A 191 8.09 13.87 -5.02
C GLY A 191 6.76 14.61 -4.85
N GLY A 192 6.56 15.75 -5.52
CA GLY A 192 5.28 16.46 -5.56
C GLY A 192 5.03 17.06 -6.95
N GLU A 193 3.77 17.10 -7.38
CA GLU A 193 3.36 17.83 -8.59
C GLU A 193 3.59 19.32 -8.35
N GLY A 194 4.33 19.96 -9.26
CA GLY A 194 4.50 21.41 -9.32
C GLY A 194 4.23 21.86 -10.75
N ASN A 195 3.32 22.82 -10.87
CA ASN A 195 2.89 23.53 -12.08
C ASN A 195 4.00 23.86 -13.08
#